data_AF-K1ZNI3-F1
#
_entry.id   AF-K1ZNI3-F1
#
_cell.length_a   1.000
_cell.length_b   1.000
_cell.length_c   1.000
_cell.angle_alpha   90.00
_cell.angle_beta   90.00
_cell.angle_gamma   90.00
#
_symmetry.space_group_name_H-M   'P 1'
#
loop_
_entity.id
_entity.type
_entity.pdbx_description
1 polymer ?
#
loop_
_entity_poly.entity_id
_entity_poly.type
_entity_poly.pdbx_seq_one_letter_code
_entity_poly.pdbx_strand_id
1 'polypeptide(L)'
;MNKVFFVRIRVLFCLLFVFSTMLLYSGTVWAVTFFVNDLNDTVDIVPGNGVCADASGHCTLRAAVIETNALAGADKISLMVSGTYFLNIAGSGVADEDLAQNGDLDIADDLEIQELFFVSATIDGNGTERIFELVSPELIFKIKSIQLQNGSASFTGTSGGGMLLDEAGNNSITLQSVTVIDNYSRNRGGAVYTTMPDTTLNIINSSFQRNEANTSGGALYMYDSSFSHLCRVLVDSSEFLENTSGYDGGAIYISGCAQVTLQNSVTISANQATNDAGGLRLCDNTSVNLSNTLIDSNSSGSYAGGLYSIWNTSISVTRSNITNNESGVNTGGAFFLYDTNVSLQHTSIVNNVAANRGGGLYFYGVTATIDSALIEQNSSDDVAGVYIGYSNVAIEDSSIINNTITDALLSDISGLSTTESTVQIDNTTFSGNTGPVTLGVLPFSSGADTSHVVLHSVTIARNNGLGIGNTYSSTATIEATNSLIAQNTGFLVSGLDCYGGVVSNGYNLVGATDSSCTGFSDPTDLVGSTTVPINPYLRSLGLYGGSTPSHALASTSPANGASNDCLATDQRGFARPSTGCSIGSFEY
;
A
#
# COMPACT_ATOMS: atom_id res chain seq x y z
N MET A 1 -57.31 -58.98 11.44
CA MET A 1 -56.21 -58.21 10.82
C MET A 1 -56.77 -57.50 9.59
N ASN A 2 -57.16 -56.21 9.71
CA ASN A 2 -57.51 -55.29 8.60
C ASN A 2 -58.41 -54.18 9.17
N LYS A 3 -57.83 -52.98 9.34
CA LYS A 3 -58.48 -51.65 9.30
C LYS A 3 -57.54 -50.56 9.85
N VAL A 4 -56.61 -50.89 10.76
CA VAL A 4 -55.66 -49.91 11.34
C VAL A 4 -54.45 -49.65 10.43
N PHE A 5 -54.04 -50.62 9.62
CA PHE A 5 -52.85 -50.50 8.74
C PHE A 5 -53.10 -49.61 7.51
N PHE A 6 -54.32 -49.60 6.96
CA PHE A 6 -54.67 -48.79 5.77
C PHE A 6 -54.93 -47.30 6.06
N VAL A 7 -55.24 -46.93 7.32
CA VAL A 7 -55.44 -45.52 7.71
C VAL A 7 -54.10 -44.80 7.90
N ARG A 8 -53.05 -45.50 8.39
CA ARG A 8 -51.72 -44.91 8.56
C ARG A 8 -50.98 -44.64 7.25
N ILE A 9 -51.21 -45.43 6.19
CA ILE A 9 -50.58 -45.23 4.88
C ILE A 9 -51.22 -44.05 4.11
N ARG A 10 -52.53 -43.80 4.28
CA ARG A 10 -53.21 -42.66 3.62
C ARG A 10 -52.87 -41.30 4.26
N VAL A 11 -52.64 -41.25 5.58
CA VAL A 11 -52.22 -40.01 6.25
C VAL A 11 -50.75 -39.68 5.95
N LEU A 12 -49.88 -40.69 5.80
CA LEU A 12 -48.48 -40.47 5.42
C LEU A 12 -48.34 -39.99 3.96
N PHE A 13 -49.18 -40.49 3.04
CA PHE A 13 -49.20 -40.01 1.64
C PHE A 13 -49.80 -38.61 1.49
N CYS A 14 -50.80 -38.22 2.28
CA CYS A 14 -51.30 -36.84 2.28
C CYS A 14 -50.30 -35.84 2.91
N LEU A 15 -49.53 -36.23 3.93
CA LEU A 15 -48.50 -35.38 4.52
C LEU A 15 -47.25 -35.23 3.64
N LEU A 16 -46.87 -36.27 2.89
CA LEU A 16 -45.79 -36.20 1.90
C LEU A 16 -46.16 -35.38 0.65
N PHE A 17 -47.44 -35.36 0.25
CA PHE A 17 -47.90 -34.53 -0.89
C PHE A 17 -48.05 -33.05 -0.50
N VAL A 18 -48.40 -32.75 0.76
CA VAL A 18 -48.45 -31.36 1.27
C VAL A 18 -47.04 -30.82 1.53
N PHE A 19 -46.05 -31.66 1.88
CA PHE A 19 -44.64 -31.26 1.97
C PHE A 19 -43.92 -31.19 0.61
N SER A 20 -44.32 -31.98 -0.40
CA SER A 20 -43.69 -31.90 -1.74
C SER A 20 -44.21 -30.76 -2.62
N THR A 21 -45.30 -30.09 -2.24
CA THR A 21 -45.79 -28.88 -2.91
C THR A 21 -45.37 -27.58 -2.21
N MET A 22 -44.60 -27.67 -1.11
CA MET A 22 -43.85 -26.53 -0.54
C MET A 22 -42.37 -26.54 -0.96
N LEU A 23 -42.03 -27.30 -2.00
CA LEU A 23 -40.81 -27.07 -2.76
C LEU A 23 -41.08 -26.01 -3.83
N LEU A 24 -40.50 -24.82 -3.62
CA LEU A 24 -40.22 -23.79 -4.63
C LEU A 24 -41.45 -23.13 -5.26
N TYR A 25 -42.22 -22.38 -4.46
CA TYR A 25 -42.52 -21.02 -4.91
C TYR A 25 -41.35 -20.13 -4.47
N SER A 26 -40.24 -20.18 -5.20
CA SER A 26 -39.45 -18.96 -5.34
C SER A 26 -40.30 -18.06 -6.23
N GLY A 27 -41.30 -17.40 -5.63
CA GLY A 27 -41.93 -16.27 -6.30
C GLY A 27 -40.79 -15.38 -6.76
N THR A 28 -40.76 -15.03 -8.05
CA THR A 28 -39.84 -14.02 -8.54
C THR A 28 -40.07 -12.79 -7.67
N VAL A 29 -39.11 -12.50 -6.80
CA VAL A 29 -39.11 -11.28 -6.00
C VAL A 29 -38.78 -10.16 -6.99
N TRP A 30 -39.68 -9.19 -7.13
CA TRP A 30 -39.56 -8.14 -8.12
C TRP A 30 -38.85 -6.95 -7.49
N ALA A 31 -37.66 -6.63 -7.99
CA ALA A 31 -37.00 -5.35 -7.73
C ALA A 31 -37.91 -4.19 -8.14
N VAL A 32 -38.14 -3.26 -7.21
CA VAL A 32 -38.88 -2.01 -7.43
C VAL A 32 -37.91 -0.87 -7.66
N THR A 33 -38.36 0.17 -8.36
CA THR A 33 -37.57 1.41 -8.52
C THR A 33 -38.40 2.59 -8.03
N PHE A 34 -37.87 3.29 -7.03
CA PHE A 34 -38.44 4.54 -6.52
C PHE A 34 -37.74 5.74 -7.12
N PHE A 35 -38.52 6.78 -7.38
CA PHE A 35 -38.10 8.01 -8.03
C PHE A 35 -38.24 9.16 -7.04
N VAL A 36 -37.13 9.54 -6.42
CA VAL A 36 -37.09 10.58 -5.40
C VAL A 36 -37.27 11.94 -6.07
N ASN A 37 -38.32 12.65 -5.70
CA ASN A 37 -38.77 13.88 -6.34
C ASN A 37 -38.78 15.10 -5.41
N ASP A 38 -38.28 14.94 -4.17
CA ASP A 38 -38.26 15.99 -3.16
C ASP A 38 -36.95 15.93 -2.35
N LEU A 39 -36.41 17.10 -1.98
CA LEU A 39 -35.14 17.25 -1.25
C LEU A 39 -35.31 17.27 0.28
N ASN A 40 -36.55 17.35 0.77
CA ASN A 40 -36.83 17.35 2.21
C ASN A 40 -36.48 16.00 2.83
N ASP A 41 -36.32 15.99 4.15
CA ASP A 41 -36.10 14.79 4.94
C ASP A 41 -37.37 14.44 5.73
N THR A 42 -38.19 13.58 5.15
CA THR A 42 -39.46 13.12 5.73
C THR A 42 -39.61 11.61 5.57
N VAL A 43 -40.35 10.97 6.48
CA VAL A 43 -40.52 9.51 6.54
C VAL A 43 -41.68 9.05 5.66
N ASP A 44 -41.61 7.80 5.18
CA ASP A 44 -42.77 7.13 4.58
C ASP A 44 -43.85 6.89 5.65
N ILE A 45 -45.11 7.20 5.32
CA ILE A 45 -46.23 7.02 6.25
C ILE A 45 -46.81 5.60 6.26
N VAL A 46 -46.57 4.80 5.21
CA VAL A 46 -47.07 3.42 5.09
C VAL A 46 -46.00 2.53 4.42
N PRO A 47 -44.94 2.13 5.15
CA PRO A 47 -43.89 1.29 4.62
C PRO A 47 -44.40 -0.06 4.06
N GLY A 48 -43.87 -0.48 2.93
CA GLY A 48 -44.11 -1.79 2.27
C GLY A 48 -45.37 -1.84 1.40
N ASN A 49 -45.95 -0.68 1.06
CA ASN A 49 -47.16 -0.59 0.23
C ASN A 49 -46.86 -0.48 -1.29
N GLY A 50 -45.59 -0.44 -1.68
CA GLY A 50 -45.08 -0.21 -3.03
C GLY A 50 -45.03 1.25 -3.47
N VAL A 51 -45.19 2.22 -2.55
CA VAL A 51 -45.33 3.65 -2.84
C VAL A 51 -44.54 4.47 -1.83
N CYS A 52 -43.35 4.94 -2.23
CA CYS A 52 -42.60 5.96 -1.52
C CYS A 52 -43.41 7.26 -1.42
N ALA A 53 -43.96 7.56 -0.23
CA ALA A 53 -44.73 8.77 -0.01
C ALA A 53 -44.74 9.23 1.46
N ASP A 54 -44.38 10.49 1.68
CA ASP A 54 -44.58 11.16 2.97
C ASP A 54 -46.04 11.61 3.16
N ALA A 55 -46.32 12.26 4.30
CA ALA A 55 -47.67 12.77 4.63
C ALA A 55 -48.23 13.79 3.62
N SER A 56 -47.38 14.41 2.79
CA SER A 56 -47.76 15.35 1.74
C SER A 56 -47.77 14.70 0.34
N GLY A 57 -47.43 13.42 0.24
CA GLY A 57 -47.35 12.67 -1.02
C GLY A 57 -46.04 12.87 -1.79
N HIS A 58 -45.00 13.40 -1.16
CA HIS A 58 -43.68 13.56 -1.74
C HIS A 58 -42.84 12.29 -1.50
N CYS A 59 -42.03 11.91 -2.49
CA CYS A 59 -41.05 10.83 -2.32
C CYS A 59 -39.69 11.45 -2.03
N THR A 60 -39.31 11.48 -0.76
CA THR A 60 -37.99 11.90 -0.27
C THR A 60 -37.02 10.72 -0.31
N LEU A 61 -35.72 10.99 -0.14
CA LEU A 61 -34.72 9.93 -0.03
C LEU A 61 -35.01 8.99 1.15
N ARG A 62 -35.29 9.56 2.34
CA ARG A 62 -35.61 8.76 3.52
C ARG A 62 -36.88 7.92 3.35
N ALA A 63 -37.96 8.50 2.82
CA ALA A 63 -39.16 7.73 2.51
C ALA A 63 -38.87 6.58 1.53
N ALA A 64 -38.04 6.80 0.52
CA ALA A 64 -37.67 5.77 -0.43
C ALA A 64 -36.87 4.63 0.22
N VAL A 65 -35.90 4.95 1.11
CA VAL A 65 -35.14 3.94 1.86
C VAL A 65 -36.03 3.12 2.79
N ILE A 66 -36.91 3.79 3.54
CA ILE A 66 -37.87 3.11 4.43
C ILE A 66 -38.76 2.16 3.63
N GLU A 67 -39.22 2.59 2.45
CA GLU A 67 -40.05 1.77 1.58
C GLU A 67 -39.29 0.56 1.02
N THR A 68 -38.04 0.73 0.55
CA THR A 68 -37.22 -0.40 0.07
C THR A 68 -36.90 -1.40 1.17
N ASN A 69 -36.63 -0.94 2.40
CA ASN A 69 -36.39 -1.83 3.54
C ASN A 69 -37.61 -2.69 3.91
N ALA A 70 -38.82 -2.23 3.58
CA ALA A 70 -40.07 -2.95 3.87
C ALA A 70 -40.52 -3.87 2.71
N LEU A 71 -39.84 -3.78 1.57
CA LEU A 71 -40.06 -4.66 0.42
C LEU A 71 -39.00 -5.77 0.40
N ALA A 72 -39.21 -6.74 -0.48
CA ALA A 72 -38.24 -7.79 -0.69
C ALA A 72 -37.58 -7.60 -2.05
N GLY A 73 -36.29 -7.88 -2.13
CA GLY A 73 -35.52 -7.97 -3.37
C GLY A 73 -34.62 -6.77 -3.60
N ALA A 74 -33.79 -6.88 -4.64
CA ALA A 74 -32.76 -5.89 -4.96
C ALA A 74 -33.35 -4.61 -5.58
N ASP A 75 -33.83 -3.71 -4.73
CA ASP A 75 -34.52 -2.49 -5.10
C ASP A 75 -33.58 -1.38 -5.56
N LYS A 76 -34.18 -0.33 -6.15
CA LYS A 76 -33.45 0.83 -6.66
C LYS A 76 -34.08 2.15 -6.23
N ILE A 77 -33.23 3.11 -5.91
CA ILE A 77 -33.61 4.50 -5.69
C ILE A 77 -32.92 5.36 -6.76
N SER A 78 -33.72 6.10 -7.52
CA SER A 78 -33.26 7.03 -8.54
C SER A 78 -33.56 8.47 -8.13
N LEU A 79 -32.51 9.26 -7.92
CA LEU A 79 -32.61 10.67 -7.56
C LEU A 79 -32.94 11.51 -8.80
N MET A 80 -34.09 12.19 -8.79
CA MET A 80 -34.56 13.01 -9.91
C MET A 80 -34.26 14.50 -9.76
N VAL A 81 -33.95 14.95 -8.55
CA VAL A 81 -33.81 16.38 -8.23
C VAL A 81 -32.34 16.68 -7.98
N SER A 82 -31.81 17.68 -8.68
CA SER A 82 -30.46 18.17 -8.39
C SER A 82 -30.47 19.01 -7.12
N GLY A 83 -29.47 18.83 -6.28
CA GLY A 83 -29.34 19.55 -5.03
C GLY A 83 -28.86 18.66 -3.90
N THR A 84 -29.00 19.20 -2.69
CA THR A 84 -28.55 18.55 -1.46
C THR A 84 -29.73 17.93 -0.72
N TYR A 85 -29.66 16.63 -0.51
CA TYR A 85 -30.53 15.83 0.34
C TYR A 85 -29.96 15.86 1.76
N PHE A 86 -30.38 16.86 2.54
CA PHE A 86 -29.94 17.03 3.93
C PHE A 86 -30.66 16.05 4.85
N LEU A 87 -29.93 15.24 5.60
CA LEU A 87 -30.49 14.44 6.71
C LEU A 87 -30.70 15.38 7.91
N ASN A 88 -31.96 15.78 8.14
CA ASN A 88 -32.34 16.79 9.13
C ASN A 88 -33.07 16.20 10.34
N ILE A 89 -33.59 14.99 10.24
CA ILE A 89 -34.20 14.31 11.39
C ILE A 89 -33.05 13.82 12.28
N ALA A 90 -32.79 14.51 13.38
CA ALA A 90 -31.77 14.10 14.33
C ALA A 90 -32.10 12.72 14.93
N GLY A 91 -31.09 11.87 15.08
CA GLY A 91 -31.26 10.56 15.69
C GLY A 91 -31.40 10.64 17.22
N SER A 92 -31.69 9.49 17.83
CA SER A 92 -32.03 9.42 19.25
C SER A 92 -30.83 9.64 20.19
N GLY A 93 -29.60 9.52 19.69
CA GLY A 93 -28.35 9.77 20.41
C GLY A 93 -28.03 8.80 21.57
N VAL A 94 -28.88 7.80 21.85
CA VAL A 94 -28.70 6.86 22.98
C VAL A 94 -29.03 5.39 22.68
N ALA A 95 -29.66 5.10 21.55
CA ALA A 95 -29.75 3.78 20.94
C ALA A 95 -29.99 3.98 19.45
N ASP A 96 -29.23 3.30 18.61
CA ASP A 96 -29.54 3.26 17.19
C ASP A 96 -30.92 2.64 17.00
N GLU A 97 -31.70 3.20 16.10
CA GLU A 97 -33.08 2.80 15.90
C GLU A 97 -33.22 1.74 14.79
N ASP A 98 -32.19 1.59 13.95
CA ASP A 98 -32.04 0.58 12.88
C ASP A 98 -33.25 0.50 11.92
N LEU A 99 -34.00 1.59 11.71
CA LEU A 99 -35.22 1.62 10.87
C LEU A 99 -35.30 2.84 9.92
N ALA A 100 -34.25 3.66 9.81
CA ALA A 100 -34.14 4.85 8.99
C ALA A 100 -35.22 5.94 9.21
N GLN A 101 -36.00 5.88 10.29
CA GLN A 101 -36.98 6.89 10.70
C GLN A 101 -36.34 8.18 11.23
N ASN A 102 -35.13 8.11 11.77
CA ASN A 102 -34.36 9.25 12.24
C ASN A 102 -32.86 9.01 12.05
N GLY A 103 -32.05 10.06 12.17
CA GLY A 103 -30.61 9.93 12.11
C GLY A 103 -30.07 9.64 10.71
N ASP A 104 -29.17 8.67 10.62
CA ASP A 104 -28.69 8.08 9.38
C ASP A 104 -29.80 7.34 8.60
N LEU A 105 -29.43 6.82 7.42
CA LEU A 105 -30.26 5.98 6.60
C LEU A 105 -29.83 4.52 6.76
N ASP A 106 -30.57 3.77 7.56
CA ASP A 106 -30.40 2.32 7.71
C ASP A 106 -30.80 1.59 6.44
N ILE A 107 -29.91 0.72 5.94
CA ILE A 107 -30.13 -0.13 4.77
C ILE A 107 -30.29 -1.57 5.26
N ALA A 108 -31.49 -2.14 5.08
CA ALA A 108 -31.86 -3.45 5.60
C ALA A 108 -32.08 -4.53 4.51
N ASP A 109 -32.19 -4.15 3.23
CA ASP A 109 -32.26 -5.06 2.09
C ASP A 109 -31.35 -4.57 0.93
N ASP A 110 -31.13 -5.44 -0.05
CA ASP A 110 -30.34 -5.17 -1.26
C ASP A 110 -30.81 -3.87 -1.95
N LEU A 111 -29.89 -2.92 -2.15
CA LEU A 111 -30.25 -1.59 -2.64
C LEU A 111 -29.21 -0.99 -3.58
N GLU A 112 -29.68 -0.41 -4.69
CA GLU A 112 -28.90 0.47 -5.57
C GLU A 112 -29.43 1.90 -5.53
N ILE A 113 -28.61 2.87 -5.10
CA ILE A 113 -28.91 4.31 -5.14
C ILE A 113 -28.07 4.95 -6.25
N GLN A 114 -28.73 5.70 -7.13
CA GLN A 114 -28.08 6.40 -8.23
C GLN A 114 -28.81 7.69 -8.58
N GLU A 115 -28.09 8.63 -9.19
CA GLU A 115 -28.72 9.77 -9.86
C GLU A 115 -29.23 9.40 -11.26
N LEU A 116 -30.24 10.11 -11.75
CA LEU A 116 -30.62 10.06 -13.17
C LEU A 116 -29.66 10.90 -14.02
N PHE A 117 -29.65 10.67 -15.33
CA PHE A 117 -28.87 11.47 -16.27
C PHE A 117 -29.13 12.97 -16.09
N PHE A 118 -28.05 13.76 -16.01
CA PHE A 118 -28.03 15.22 -15.82
C PHE A 118 -28.52 15.71 -14.45
N VAL A 119 -28.75 14.82 -13.50
CA VAL A 119 -28.88 15.18 -12.09
C VAL A 119 -27.48 15.31 -11.48
N SER A 120 -27.34 16.16 -10.48
CA SER A 120 -26.19 16.18 -9.58
C SER A 120 -26.73 16.16 -8.16
N ALA A 121 -26.51 15.04 -7.47
CA ALA A 121 -27.02 14.81 -6.13
C ALA A 121 -25.91 14.78 -5.08
N THR A 122 -26.13 15.52 -3.99
CA THR A 122 -25.33 15.43 -2.77
C THR A 122 -26.22 14.90 -1.65
N ILE A 123 -25.81 13.84 -0.97
CA ILE A 123 -26.43 13.39 0.28
C ILE A 123 -25.55 13.91 1.42
N ASP A 124 -26.14 14.70 2.31
CA ASP A 124 -25.43 15.46 3.33
C ASP A 124 -25.94 15.07 4.71
N GLY A 125 -25.06 14.50 5.55
CA GLY A 125 -25.36 14.10 6.94
C GLY A 125 -25.54 15.27 7.91
N ASN A 126 -25.42 16.51 7.42
CA ASN A 126 -25.60 17.77 8.12
C ASN A 126 -24.69 17.95 9.36
N GLY A 127 -23.61 17.18 9.44
CA GLY A 127 -22.70 17.13 10.59
C GLY A 127 -23.32 16.55 11.86
N THR A 128 -24.56 16.07 11.80
CA THR A 128 -25.30 15.60 12.97
C THR A 128 -25.11 14.12 13.21
N GLU A 129 -25.22 13.30 12.16
CA GLU A 129 -25.11 11.85 12.22
C GLU A 129 -24.43 11.31 10.97
N ARG A 130 -24.24 9.98 10.92
CA ARG A 130 -23.70 9.32 9.73
C ARG A 130 -24.66 9.46 8.55
N ILE A 131 -24.24 9.04 7.37
CA ILE A 131 -25.13 9.08 6.19
C ILE A 131 -25.87 7.75 6.06
N PHE A 132 -25.13 6.63 6.08
CA PHE A 132 -25.70 5.29 5.96
C PHE A 132 -25.20 4.34 7.04
N GLU A 133 -26.07 3.44 7.47
CA GLU A 133 -25.72 2.25 8.22
C GLU A 133 -26.29 1.01 7.53
N LEU A 134 -25.50 -0.06 7.44
CA LEU A 134 -25.95 -1.33 6.87
C LEU A 134 -26.29 -2.29 8.02
N VAL A 135 -27.58 -2.58 8.16
CA VAL A 135 -28.15 -3.26 9.36
C VAL A 135 -28.60 -4.70 9.08
N SER A 136 -28.20 -5.29 7.95
CA SER A 136 -28.55 -6.67 7.60
C SER A 136 -27.34 -7.42 7.04
N PRO A 137 -27.22 -8.74 7.31
CA PRO A 137 -26.16 -9.56 6.74
C PRO A 137 -26.44 -9.92 5.27
N GLU A 138 -25.37 -10.19 4.52
CA GLU A 138 -25.41 -10.65 3.11
C GLU A 138 -25.99 -9.62 2.12
N LEU A 139 -25.92 -8.33 2.46
CA LEU A 139 -26.42 -7.22 1.64
C LEU A 139 -25.57 -6.95 0.40
N ILE A 140 -26.25 -6.68 -0.71
CA ILE A 140 -25.68 -6.07 -1.91
C ILE A 140 -26.08 -4.60 -1.94
N PHE A 141 -25.15 -3.73 -1.58
CA PHE A 141 -25.36 -2.28 -1.57
C PHE A 141 -24.53 -1.57 -2.63
N LYS A 142 -25.17 -0.68 -3.42
CA LYS A 142 -24.50 0.04 -4.50
C LYS A 142 -24.87 1.52 -4.48
N ILE A 143 -23.85 2.36 -4.55
CA ILE A 143 -24.03 3.80 -4.76
C ILE A 143 -23.29 4.21 -6.03
N LYS A 144 -23.96 4.98 -6.89
CA LYS A 144 -23.40 5.44 -8.16
C LYS A 144 -23.58 6.93 -8.39
N SER A 145 -22.49 7.59 -8.77
CA SER A 145 -22.50 8.99 -9.27
C SER A 145 -23.12 9.97 -8.26
N ILE A 146 -22.85 9.80 -6.97
CA ILE A 146 -23.41 10.64 -5.90
C ILE A 146 -22.27 11.18 -5.03
N GLN A 147 -22.43 12.40 -4.52
CA GLN A 147 -21.57 12.93 -3.48
C GLN A 147 -22.15 12.62 -2.10
N LEU A 148 -21.32 12.12 -1.19
CA LEU A 148 -21.62 11.86 0.22
C LEU A 148 -20.77 12.79 1.08
N GLN A 149 -21.37 13.64 1.90
CA GLN A 149 -20.61 14.60 2.68
C GLN A 149 -21.18 14.89 4.06
N ASN A 150 -20.33 15.47 4.92
CA ASN A 150 -20.68 15.93 6.27
C ASN A 150 -21.40 14.87 7.12
N GLY A 151 -21.16 13.58 6.86
CA GLY A 151 -21.54 12.50 7.75
C GLY A 151 -20.67 12.54 9.02
N SER A 152 -21.26 12.23 10.17
CA SER A 152 -20.67 12.48 11.48
C SER A 152 -20.98 11.36 12.49
N ALA A 153 -19.97 10.55 12.81
CA ALA A 153 -20.01 9.61 13.93
C ALA A 153 -19.40 10.25 15.19
N SER A 154 -20.06 11.29 15.73
CA SER A 154 -19.51 12.16 16.79
C SER A 154 -19.66 11.65 18.23
N PHE A 155 -20.47 10.62 18.45
CA PHE A 155 -20.68 10.03 19.77
C PHE A 155 -19.49 9.17 20.21
N THR A 156 -19.34 8.96 21.52
CA THR A 156 -18.25 8.14 22.03
C THR A 156 -18.44 6.69 21.62
N GLY A 157 -17.47 6.14 20.88
CA GLY A 157 -17.45 4.73 20.47
C GLY A 157 -17.98 4.48 19.05
N THR A 158 -18.62 5.46 18.41
CA THR A 158 -19.15 5.33 17.05
C THR A 158 -18.07 5.45 15.98
N SER A 159 -18.23 4.75 14.87
CA SER A 159 -17.32 4.72 13.72
C SER A 159 -18.10 4.94 12.41
N GLY A 160 -17.41 5.20 11.30
CA GLY A 160 -18.04 5.27 9.98
C GLY A 160 -18.80 6.56 9.74
N GLY A 161 -18.11 7.72 9.68
CA GLY A 161 -18.77 9.02 9.56
C GLY A 161 -19.67 9.13 8.33
N GLY A 162 -19.24 8.65 7.17
CA GLY A 162 -20.11 8.51 6.00
C GLY A 162 -20.96 7.24 6.07
N MET A 163 -20.32 6.09 6.24
CA MET A 163 -20.97 4.78 6.20
C MET A 163 -20.45 3.84 7.30
N LEU A 164 -21.37 3.19 8.00
CA LEU A 164 -21.11 2.10 8.95
C LEU A 164 -21.58 0.75 8.39
N LEU A 165 -20.71 -0.25 8.47
CA LEU A 165 -20.98 -1.64 8.07
C LEU A 165 -20.57 -2.60 9.22
N ASP A 166 -21.46 -2.83 10.18
CA ASP A 166 -21.18 -3.59 11.41
C ASP A 166 -22.00 -4.89 11.57
N GLU A 167 -22.76 -5.33 10.56
CA GLU A 167 -23.59 -6.55 10.63
C GLU A 167 -23.08 -7.78 9.88
N ALA A 168 -22.72 -8.83 10.64
CA ALA A 168 -21.89 -9.95 10.19
C ALA A 168 -22.49 -10.75 9.01
N GLY A 169 -21.85 -10.69 7.84
CA GLY A 169 -22.24 -11.49 6.67
C GLY A 169 -21.41 -11.20 5.43
N ASN A 170 -21.71 -11.94 4.34
CA ASN A 170 -21.05 -11.82 3.04
C ASN A 170 -21.52 -10.58 2.26
N ASN A 171 -21.35 -9.39 2.85
CA ASN A 171 -21.81 -8.15 2.27
C ASN A 171 -20.98 -7.77 1.02
N SER A 172 -21.64 -7.26 -0.02
CA SER A 172 -21.02 -6.74 -1.24
C SER A 172 -21.38 -5.29 -1.47
N ILE A 173 -20.40 -4.41 -1.29
CA ILE A 173 -20.58 -2.97 -1.38
C ILE A 173 -19.84 -2.44 -2.59
N THR A 174 -20.53 -1.66 -3.42
CA THR A 174 -19.93 -1.01 -4.59
C THR A 174 -20.16 0.49 -4.57
N LEU A 175 -19.06 1.23 -4.48
CA LEU A 175 -19.01 2.69 -4.53
C LEU A 175 -18.40 3.12 -5.87
N GLN A 176 -19.25 3.46 -6.83
CA GLN A 176 -18.83 3.72 -8.22
C GLN A 176 -19.06 5.17 -8.62
N SER A 177 -18.00 5.87 -9.04
CA SER A 177 -18.10 7.29 -9.44
C SER A 177 -18.65 8.18 -8.33
N VAL A 178 -18.37 7.83 -7.07
CA VAL A 178 -18.83 8.61 -5.91
C VAL A 178 -17.73 9.55 -5.43
N THR A 179 -18.14 10.65 -4.82
CA THR A 179 -17.24 11.52 -4.04
C THR A 179 -17.64 11.43 -2.57
N VAL A 180 -16.74 11.02 -1.69
CA VAL A 180 -16.98 10.92 -0.25
C VAL A 180 -16.08 11.93 0.44
N ILE A 181 -16.66 12.99 0.99
CA ILE A 181 -15.91 14.20 1.33
C ILE A 181 -16.33 14.84 2.66
N ASP A 182 -15.36 15.32 3.43
CA ASP A 182 -15.59 16.04 4.68
C ASP A 182 -16.45 15.24 5.69
N ASN A 183 -16.29 13.90 5.73
CA ASN A 183 -16.95 13.05 6.71
C ASN A 183 -16.05 12.84 7.94
N TYR A 184 -16.67 12.75 9.12
CA TYR A 184 -15.99 12.73 10.40
C TYR A 184 -16.39 11.53 11.26
N SER A 185 -15.40 10.87 11.84
CA SER A 185 -15.60 9.83 12.85
C SER A 185 -14.78 10.11 14.10
N ARG A 186 -15.44 10.05 15.26
CA ARG A 186 -14.75 10.15 16.54
C ARG A 186 -13.84 8.96 16.83
N ASN A 187 -14.08 7.82 16.17
CA ASN A 187 -13.26 6.63 16.31
C ASN A 187 -12.57 6.33 14.97
N ARG A 188 -13.07 5.36 14.22
CA ARG A 188 -12.42 4.82 13.01
C ARG A 188 -13.25 5.08 11.77
N GLY A 189 -12.60 5.11 10.61
CA GLY A 189 -13.29 5.22 9.32
C GLY A 189 -14.05 6.53 9.18
N GLY A 190 -13.36 7.63 8.90
CA GLY A 190 -14.03 8.93 8.75
C GLY A 190 -15.07 8.91 7.63
N ALA A 191 -14.74 8.27 6.50
CA ALA A 191 -15.71 7.99 5.45
C ALA A 191 -16.42 6.65 5.65
N VAL A 192 -15.67 5.55 5.72
CA VAL A 192 -16.22 4.19 5.71
C VAL A 192 -15.58 3.37 6.80
N TYR A 193 -16.40 2.69 7.59
CA TYR A 193 -15.96 1.71 8.58
C TYR A 193 -16.60 0.35 8.34
N THR A 194 -15.80 -0.71 8.38
CA THR A 194 -16.30 -2.09 8.34
C THR A 194 -15.47 -3.04 9.21
N THR A 195 -16.15 -3.95 9.90
CA THR A 195 -15.61 -4.94 10.87
C THR A 195 -15.81 -6.39 10.43
N MET A 196 -16.18 -6.58 9.17
CA MET A 196 -16.95 -7.74 8.76
C MET A 196 -16.10 -8.91 8.24
N PRO A 197 -16.38 -10.16 8.64
CA PRO A 197 -15.90 -11.32 7.90
C PRO A 197 -16.42 -11.26 6.46
N ASP A 198 -15.64 -11.76 5.50
CA ASP A 198 -16.08 -12.06 4.12
C ASP A 198 -16.65 -10.87 3.30
N THR A 199 -16.56 -9.63 3.78
CA THR A 199 -17.07 -8.46 3.05
C THR A 199 -16.22 -8.16 1.82
N THR A 200 -16.91 -7.88 0.72
CA THR A 200 -16.31 -7.39 -0.52
C THR A 200 -16.66 -5.92 -0.71
N LEU A 201 -15.65 -5.05 -0.66
CA LEU A 201 -15.79 -3.61 -0.93
C LEU A 201 -15.10 -3.25 -2.25
N ASN A 202 -15.87 -2.74 -3.20
CA ASN A 202 -15.42 -2.28 -4.50
C ASN A 202 -15.54 -0.75 -4.59
N ILE A 203 -14.41 -0.07 -4.76
CA ILE A 203 -14.32 1.38 -4.96
C ILE A 203 -13.82 1.61 -6.39
N ILE A 204 -14.65 2.19 -7.25
CA ILE A 204 -14.39 2.26 -8.69
C ILE A 204 -14.61 3.68 -9.20
N ASN A 205 -13.59 4.30 -9.78
CA ASN A 205 -13.67 5.67 -10.32
C ASN A 205 -14.14 6.70 -9.28
N SER A 206 -13.78 6.52 -8.01
CA SER A 206 -14.33 7.29 -6.89
C SER A 206 -13.25 8.11 -6.18
N SER A 207 -13.66 9.10 -5.40
CA SER A 207 -12.74 9.99 -4.68
C SER A 207 -13.13 10.13 -3.20
N PHE A 208 -12.15 9.95 -2.31
CA PHE A 208 -12.29 10.07 -0.85
C PHE A 208 -11.42 11.22 -0.37
N GLN A 209 -12.03 12.33 0.01
CA GLN A 209 -11.32 13.59 0.26
C GLN A 209 -11.60 14.15 1.65
N ARG A 210 -10.57 14.59 2.38
CA ARG A 210 -10.72 15.32 3.65
C ARG A 210 -11.64 14.63 4.66
N ASN A 211 -11.63 13.30 4.68
CA ASN A 211 -12.33 12.55 5.71
C ASN A 211 -11.40 12.39 6.91
N GLU A 212 -11.98 12.50 8.10
CA GLU A 212 -11.24 12.55 9.36
C GLU A 212 -11.72 11.47 10.32
N ALA A 213 -10.77 10.76 10.93
CA ALA A 213 -11.01 9.82 12.02
C ALA A 213 -10.09 10.15 13.20
N ASN A 214 -10.59 10.33 14.44
CA ASN A 214 -9.68 10.62 15.55
C ASN A 214 -8.77 9.43 15.92
N THR A 215 -9.04 8.22 15.44
CA THR A 215 -8.16 7.06 15.65
C THR A 215 -7.58 6.56 14.34
N SER A 216 -8.26 5.73 13.55
CA SER A 216 -7.63 5.06 12.41
C SER A 216 -8.48 5.03 11.15
N GLY A 217 -7.81 5.07 9.99
CA GLY A 217 -8.47 5.07 8.68
C GLY A 217 -9.24 6.35 8.45
N GLY A 218 -8.56 7.46 8.15
CA GLY A 218 -9.20 8.77 7.96
C GLY A 218 -10.31 8.72 6.91
N ALA A 219 -10.07 8.02 5.80
CA ALA A 219 -11.14 7.63 4.87
C ALA A 219 -11.71 6.25 5.24
N LEU A 220 -10.90 5.20 5.08
CA LEU A 220 -11.37 3.82 5.13
C LEU A 220 -10.74 3.08 6.30
N TYR A 221 -11.56 2.49 7.14
CA TYR A 221 -11.13 1.50 8.12
C TYR A 221 -11.83 0.17 7.85
N MET A 222 -11.03 -0.87 7.61
CA MET A 222 -11.52 -2.24 7.44
C MET A 222 -10.75 -3.21 8.33
N TYR A 223 -11.49 -4.01 9.09
CA TYR A 223 -10.94 -4.96 10.04
C TYR A 223 -11.74 -6.25 10.00
N ASP A 224 -11.12 -7.38 9.64
CA ASP A 224 -11.78 -8.67 9.78
C ASP A 224 -11.81 -9.10 11.26
N SER A 225 -12.95 -8.90 11.92
CA SER A 225 -13.13 -9.27 13.33
C SER A 225 -13.14 -10.78 13.59
N SER A 226 -13.33 -11.59 12.55
CA SER A 226 -13.37 -13.05 12.67
C SER A 226 -11.99 -13.70 12.60
N PHE A 227 -10.98 -12.97 12.11
CA PHE A 227 -9.69 -13.53 11.70
C PHE A 227 -9.82 -14.70 10.70
N SER A 228 -10.92 -14.74 9.94
CA SER A 228 -11.11 -15.67 8.81
C SER A 228 -10.10 -15.41 7.69
N HIS A 229 -9.63 -14.17 7.62
CA HIS A 229 -8.77 -13.63 6.58
C HIS A 229 -9.42 -13.68 5.20
N LEU A 230 -10.73 -13.46 5.09
CA LEU A 230 -11.48 -13.63 3.84
C LEU A 230 -12.02 -12.34 3.22
N CYS A 231 -11.95 -11.18 3.91
CA CYS A 231 -12.39 -9.91 3.32
C CYS A 231 -11.59 -9.54 2.06
N ARG A 232 -12.28 -8.85 1.14
CA ARG A 232 -11.76 -8.47 -0.19
C ARG A 232 -12.00 -7.00 -0.46
N VAL A 233 -10.95 -6.29 -0.86
CA VAL A 233 -11.05 -4.91 -1.35
C VAL A 233 -10.49 -4.77 -2.75
N LEU A 234 -11.28 -4.13 -3.61
CA LEU A 234 -10.85 -3.62 -4.89
C LEU A 234 -10.98 -2.10 -4.88
N VAL A 235 -9.87 -1.42 -5.14
CA VAL A 235 -9.83 -0.01 -5.47
C VAL A 235 -9.31 0.11 -6.89
N ASP A 236 -10.13 0.65 -7.79
CA ASP A 236 -9.82 0.78 -9.20
C ASP A 236 -10.01 2.24 -9.64
N SER A 237 -8.97 2.82 -10.25
CA SER A 237 -9.05 4.17 -10.85
C SER A 237 -9.59 5.24 -9.89
N SER A 238 -9.19 5.19 -8.61
CA SER A 238 -9.79 5.99 -7.53
C SER A 238 -8.74 6.75 -6.71
N GLU A 239 -9.17 7.75 -5.96
CA GLU A 239 -8.29 8.68 -5.24
C GLU A 239 -8.63 8.78 -3.75
N PHE A 240 -7.60 8.87 -2.91
CA PHE A 240 -7.68 9.14 -1.48
C PHE A 240 -6.80 10.36 -1.16
N LEU A 241 -7.42 11.51 -0.95
CA LEU A 241 -6.75 12.79 -0.87
C LEU A 241 -7.00 13.49 0.47
N GLU A 242 -5.95 14.01 1.10
CA GLU A 242 -6.07 14.92 2.25
C GLU A 242 -6.86 14.33 3.44
N ASN A 243 -6.93 13.00 3.58
CA ASN A 243 -7.60 12.36 4.70
C ASN A 243 -6.68 12.34 5.93
N THR A 244 -7.27 12.43 7.11
CA THR A 244 -6.54 12.56 8.37
C THR A 244 -6.96 11.51 9.37
N SER A 245 -5.99 10.91 10.05
CA SER A 245 -6.24 10.06 11.21
C SER A 245 -5.45 10.50 12.44
N GLY A 246 -6.10 10.43 13.61
CA GLY A 246 -5.50 10.77 14.90
C GLY A 246 -4.62 9.67 15.49
N TYR A 247 -4.39 8.57 14.77
CA TYR A 247 -3.49 7.48 15.13
C TYR A 247 -2.84 6.87 13.87
N ASP A 248 -3.42 5.81 13.29
CA ASP A 248 -2.80 5.04 12.19
C ASP A 248 -3.61 5.12 10.88
N GLY A 249 -2.94 5.04 9.73
CA GLY A 249 -3.59 4.96 8.42
C GLY A 249 -4.35 6.24 8.08
N GLY A 250 -3.63 7.30 7.72
CA GLY A 250 -4.22 8.61 7.44
C GLY A 250 -5.29 8.54 6.36
N ALA A 251 -5.06 7.76 5.30
CA ALA A 251 -6.11 7.42 4.34
C ALA A 251 -6.84 6.13 4.72
N ILE A 252 -6.11 5.02 4.75
CA ILE A 252 -6.68 3.68 4.73
C ILE A 252 -5.98 2.82 5.79
N TYR A 253 -6.80 2.13 6.58
CA TYR A 253 -6.38 1.08 7.50
C TYR A 253 -7.06 -0.23 7.10
N ILE A 254 -6.26 -1.27 6.83
CA ILE A 254 -6.76 -2.61 6.52
C ILE A 254 -6.07 -3.66 7.38
N SER A 255 -6.88 -4.52 7.97
CA SER A 255 -6.43 -5.61 8.83
C SER A 255 -7.20 -6.89 8.52
N GLY A 256 -6.50 -8.00 8.39
CA GLY A 256 -7.13 -9.30 8.25
C GLY A 256 -7.76 -9.59 6.89
N CYS A 257 -7.33 -8.99 5.78
CA CYS A 257 -7.97 -9.28 4.47
C CYS A 257 -7.18 -10.22 3.56
N ALA A 258 -7.88 -11.20 2.99
CA ALA A 258 -7.34 -12.17 2.02
C ALA A 258 -6.76 -11.49 0.79
N GLN A 259 -7.42 -10.42 0.33
CA GLN A 259 -7.02 -9.75 -0.89
C GLN A 259 -7.41 -8.27 -0.87
N VAL A 260 -6.41 -7.42 -0.99
CA VAL A 260 -6.56 -5.99 -1.25
C VAL A 260 -5.89 -5.70 -2.58
N THR A 261 -6.59 -5.09 -3.53
CA THR A 261 -6.05 -4.74 -4.85
C THR A 261 -6.31 -3.28 -5.13
N LEU A 262 -5.24 -2.50 -5.29
CA LEU A 262 -5.27 -1.11 -5.73
C LEU A 262 -4.64 -1.06 -7.11
N GLN A 263 -5.41 -0.68 -8.13
CA GLN A 263 -4.98 -0.81 -9.51
C GLN A 263 -5.49 0.30 -10.43
N ASN A 264 -4.88 0.41 -11.61
CA ASN A 264 -5.31 1.30 -12.67
C ASN A 264 -5.33 2.79 -12.25
N SER A 265 -4.17 3.32 -11.87
CA SER A 265 -3.98 4.74 -11.52
C SER A 265 -4.71 5.15 -10.23
N VAL A 266 -4.64 4.30 -9.20
CA VAL A 266 -5.04 4.71 -7.85
C VAL A 266 -4.04 5.69 -7.27
N THR A 267 -4.54 6.80 -6.70
CA THR A 267 -3.75 7.83 -6.04
C THR A 267 -4.07 7.89 -4.55
N ILE A 268 -3.04 7.82 -3.71
CA ILE A 268 -3.12 8.05 -2.25
C ILE A 268 -2.19 9.22 -1.95
N SER A 269 -2.75 10.41 -1.72
CA SER A 269 -1.94 11.61 -1.61
C SER A 269 -2.36 12.60 -0.53
N ALA A 270 -1.36 13.29 0.03
CA ALA A 270 -1.54 14.34 1.04
C ALA A 270 -2.28 13.87 2.32
N ASN A 271 -2.26 12.56 2.60
CA ASN A 271 -2.92 12.03 3.80
C ASN A 271 -1.98 12.09 5.01
N GLN A 272 -2.57 12.24 6.20
CA GLN A 272 -1.81 12.45 7.43
C GLN A 272 -2.28 11.52 8.55
N ALA A 273 -1.32 10.89 9.22
CA ALA A 273 -1.52 10.14 10.46
C ALA A 273 -0.67 10.75 11.58
N THR A 274 -1.18 10.87 12.80
CA THR A 274 -0.36 11.36 13.91
C THR A 274 0.66 10.33 14.41
N ASN A 275 0.38 9.03 14.22
CA ASN A 275 1.27 7.94 14.59
C ASN A 275 1.85 7.29 13.34
N ASP A 276 1.21 6.26 12.76
CA ASP A 276 1.84 5.46 11.70
C ASP A 276 1.06 5.46 10.38
N ALA A 277 1.78 5.34 9.26
CA ALA A 277 1.23 5.29 7.91
C ALA A 277 0.33 6.47 7.55
N GLY A 278 0.92 7.57 7.07
CA GLY A 278 0.16 8.68 6.50
C GLY A 278 -0.79 8.24 5.39
N GLY A 279 -0.32 7.33 4.52
CA GLY A 279 -1.14 6.72 3.46
C GLY A 279 -1.87 5.45 3.93
N LEU A 280 -1.16 4.32 3.92
CA LEU A 280 -1.74 2.98 4.01
C LEU A 280 -1.19 2.17 5.20
N ARG A 281 -2.07 1.76 6.12
CA ARG A 281 -1.74 0.86 7.23
C ARG A 281 -2.25 -0.55 6.94
N LEU A 282 -1.36 -1.54 7.00
CA LEU A 282 -1.65 -2.95 6.73
C LEU A 282 -1.20 -3.85 7.88
N CYS A 283 -2.08 -4.75 8.34
CA CYS A 283 -1.72 -5.71 9.38
C CYS A 283 -2.48 -7.05 9.32
N ASP A 284 -2.08 -8.00 10.16
CA ASP A 284 -2.76 -9.27 10.42
C ASP A 284 -3.02 -10.13 9.16
N ASN A 285 -1.96 -10.71 8.59
CA ASN A 285 -2.04 -11.58 7.40
C ASN A 285 -2.71 -10.94 6.16
N THR A 286 -2.71 -9.61 6.07
CA THR A 286 -3.27 -8.93 4.89
C THR A 286 -2.39 -9.13 3.66
N SER A 287 -3.00 -9.49 2.53
CA SER A 287 -2.33 -9.62 1.22
C SER A 287 -2.73 -8.48 0.29
N VAL A 288 -1.75 -7.75 -0.23
CA VAL A 288 -1.95 -6.52 -1.01
C VAL A 288 -1.24 -6.58 -2.35
N ASN A 289 -1.96 -6.19 -3.41
CA ASN A 289 -1.39 -5.90 -4.71
C ASN A 289 -1.62 -4.42 -5.06
N LEU A 290 -0.52 -3.72 -5.33
CA LEU A 290 -0.49 -2.35 -5.83
C LEU A 290 0.03 -2.40 -7.27
N SER A 291 -0.76 -1.96 -8.24
CA SER A 291 -0.33 -1.91 -9.64
C SER A 291 -0.69 -0.60 -10.30
N ASN A 292 0.31 0.07 -10.90
CA ASN A 292 0.10 1.39 -11.51
C ASN A 292 -0.54 2.36 -10.51
N THR A 293 0.08 2.53 -9.34
CA THR A 293 -0.42 3.37 -8.25
C THR A 293 0.54 4.50 -7.93
N LEU A 294 0.01 5.60 -7.39
CA LEU A 294 0.77 6.72 -6.86
C LEU A 294 0.52 6.82 -5.34
N ILE A 295 1.57 6.75 -4.54
CA ILE A 295 1.55 7.04 -3.10
C ILE A 295 2.43 8.26 -2.89
N ASP A 296 1.82 9.43 -2.75
CA ASP A 296 2.53 10.71 -2.83
C ASP A 296 2.25 11.67 -1.66
N SER A 297 3.29 12.28 -1.11
CA SER A 297 3.13 13.40 -0.15
C SER A 297 2.32 13.02 1.10
N ASN A 298 2.36 11.75 1.52
CA ASN A 298 1.71 11.33 2.75
C ASN A 298 2.66 11.48 3.95
N SER A 299 2.12 11.84 5.11
CA SER A 299 2.91 12.17 6.31
C SER A 299 2.48 11.39 7.56
N SER A 300 3.44 10.93 8.35
CA SER A 300 3.18 10.31 9.66
C SER A 300 4.08 10.88 10.77
N GLY A 301 3.63 10.82 12.02
CA GLY A 301 4.43 11.26 13.17
C GLY A 301 5.49 10.26 13.64
N SER A 302 5.37 8.98 13.28
CA SER A 302 6.19 7.87 13.78
C SER A 302 6.75 7.00 12.65
N TYR A 303 6.04 5.97 12.18
CA TYR A 303 6.51 5.05 11.12
C TYR A 303 5.81 5.32 9.78
N ALA A 304 6.53 5.23 8.66
CA ALA A 304 5.99 5.30 7.29
C ALA A 304 5.14 6.53 6.95
N GLY A 305 5.67 7.44 6.12
CA GLY A 305 4.81 8.42 5.46
C GLY A 305 3.83 7.73 4.50
N GLY A 306 4.33 6.82 3.67
CA GLY A 306 3.56 6.14 2.63
C GLY A 306 2.80 4.90 3.12
N LEU A 307 3.51 3.83 3.47
CA LEU A 307 2.90 2.53 3.85
C LEU A 307 3.62 1.87 5.02
N TYR A 308 2.84 1.47 6.03
CA TYR A 308 3.32 0.67 7.16
C TYR A 308 2.67 -0.71 7.19
N SER A 309 3.49 -1.76 7.19
CA SER A 309 3.03 -3.14 7.24
C SER A 309 3.63 -3.93 8.40
N ILE A 310 2.79 -4.73 9.09
CA ILE A 310 3.21 -5.59 10.20
C ILE A 310 2.41 -6.90 10.30
N TRP A 311 2.91 -7.88 11.05
CA TRP A 311 2.20 -9.12 11.43
C TRP A 311 1.82 -10.00 10.23
N ASN A 312 2.86 -10.49 9.53
CA ASN A 312 2.78 -11.52 8.48
C ASN A 312 1.98 -11.10 7.24
N THR A 313 2.11 -9.84 6.83
CA THR A 313 1.49 -9.34 5.60
C THR A 313 2.29 -9.72 4.35
N SER A 314 1.64 -9.66 3.19
CA SER A 314 2.27 -9.85 1.88
C SER A 314 1.94 -8.69 0.96
N ILE A 315 2.96 -8.13 0.29
CA ILE A 315 2.81 -6.94 -0.57
C ILE A 315 3.48 -7.20 -1.92
N SER A 316 2.76 -6.94 -3.00
CA SER A 316 3.32 -6.85 -4.35
C SER A 316 3.06 -5.47 -4.91
N VAL A 317 4.12 -4.78 -5.34
CA VAL A 317 4.06 -3.45 -5.94
C VAL A 317 4.66 -3.51 -7.34
N THR A 318 3.89 -3.09 -8.34
CA THR A 318 4.31 -3.15 -9.75
C THR A 318 4.00 -1.85 -10.49
N ARG A 319 4.99 -1.30 -11.19
CA ARG A 319 4.82 -0.08 -12.01
C ARG A 319 4.22 1.10 -11.24
N SER A 320 4.60 1.26 -9.97
CA SER A 320 4.07 2.30 -9.10
C SER A 320 5.12 3.34 -8.75
N ASN A 321 4.64 4.52 -8.35
CA ASN A 321 5.45 5.64 -7.89
C ASN A 321 5.13 5.92 -6.41
N ILE A 322 6.17 5.91 -5.58
CA ILE A 322 6.07 6.20 -4.15
C ILE A 322 6.98 7.41 -3.90
N THR A 323 6.37 8.58 -3.76
CA THR A 323 7.09 9.85 -3.81
C THR A 323 6.77 10.80 -2.66
N ASN A 324 7.75 11.60 -2.26
CA ASN A 324 7.54 12.73 -1.33
C ASN A 324 6.89 12.34 0.02
N ASN A 325 6.95 11.08 0.45
CA ASN A 325 6.34 10.66 1.70
C ASN A 325 7.30 10.92 2.86
N GLU A 326 6.76 11.36 3.99
CA GLU A 326 7.52 11.80 5.15
C GLU A 326 7.12 11.04 6.41
N SER A 327 8.09 10.44 7.09
CA SER A 327 7.88 9.86 8.43
C SER A 327 8.60 10.65 9.49
N GLY A 328 7.96 10.81 10.65
CA GLY A 328 8.58 11.36 11.85
C GLY A 328 9.57 10.40 12.53
N VAL A 329 9.45 10.27 13.85
CA VAL A 329 10.58 9.92 14.73
C VAL A 329 11.08 8.47 14.57
N ASN A 330 10.20 7.52 14.19
CA ASN A 330 10.47 6.09 14.33
C ASN A 330 10.70 5.34 12.99
N THR A 331 10.65 6.04 11.84
CA THR A 331 11.36 5.74 10.57
C THR A 331 10.62 4.98 9.44
N GLY A 332 11.28 4.88 8.27
CA GLY A 332 10.72 4.49 6.98
C GLY A 332 10.00 5.64 6.29
N GLY A 333 10.61 6.40 5.38
CA GLY A 333 9.96 7.59 4.80
C GLY A 333 8.85 7.18 3.82
N ALA A 334 9.21 6.35 2.85
CA ALA A 334 8.25 5.74 1.93
C ALA A 334 7.55 4.56 2.63
N PHE A 335 8.27 3.45 2.82
CA PHE A 335 7.73 2.22 3.41
C PHE A 335 8.50 1.80 4.66
N PHE A 336 7.74 1.36 5.66
CA PHE A 336 8.26 0.59 6.79
C PHE A 336 7.58 -0.78 6.80
N LEU A 337 8.36 -1.85 6.70
CA LEU A 337 7.85 -3.22 6.66
C LEU A 337 8.46 -4.05 7.78
N TYR A 338 7.60 -4.67 8.58
CA TYR A 338 7.98 -5.53 9.69
C TYR A 338 7.32 -6.90 9.55
N ASP A 339 8.08 -8.00 9.62
CA ASP A 339 7.58 -9.37 9.45
C ASP A 339 6.65 -9.49 8.23
N THR A 340 7.13 -9.04 7.07
CA THR A 340 6.35 -8.87 5.84
C THR A 340 7.07 -9.49 4.65
N ASN A 341 6.33 -10.09 3.72
CA ASN A 341 6.86 -10.50 2.42
C ASN A 341 6.60 -9.39 1.40
N VAL A 342 7.61 -8.97 0.64
CA VAL A 342 7.45 -7.89 -0.36
C VAL A 342 8.09 -8.20 -1.70
N SER A 343 7.42 -7.83 -2.79
CA SER A 343 8.00 -7.76 -4.13
C SER A 343 7.77 -6.40 -4.73
N LEU A 344 8.85 -5.71 -5.10
CA LEU A 344 8.83 -4.42 -5.79
C LEU A 344 9.37 -4.64 -7.20
N GLN A 345 8.55 -4.36 -8.22
CA GLN A 345 8.95 -4.54 -9.62
C GLN A 345 8.67 -3.26 -10.41
N HIS A 346 9.65 -2.78 -11.16
CA HIS A 346 9.47 -1.62 -12.04
C HIS A 346 8.90 -0.39 -11.28
N THR A 347 9.34 -0.21 -10.04
CA THR A 347 8.74 0.74 -9.09
C THR A 347 9.74 1.85 -8.77
N SER A 348 9.24 3.07 -8.65
CA SER A 348 10.03 4.27 -8.35
C SER A 348 9.75 4.73 -6.92
N ILE A 349 10.80 4.88 -6.11
CA ILE A 349 10.75 5.35 -4.71
C ILE A 349 11.63 6.59 -4.62
N VAL A 350 11.02 7.76 -4.66
CA VAL A 350 11.74 9.02 -4.90
C VAL A 350 11.39 10.13 -3.93
N ASN A 351 12.38 10.88 -3.45
CA ASN A 351 12.17 12.05 -2.59
C ASN A 351 11.44 11.75 -1.27
N ASN A 352 11.55 10.53 -0.74
CA ASN A 352 10.95 10.21 0.55
C ASN A 352 11.90 10.56 1.70
N VAL A 353 11.33 11.01 2.81
CA VAL A 353 12.07 11.58 3.95
C VAL A 353 11.74 10.79 5.22
N ALA A 354 12.77 10.36 5.95
CA ALA A 354 12.60 9.80 7.29
C ALA A 354 13.46 10.56 8.30
N ALA A 355 12.99 10.69 9.54
CA ALA A 355 13.81 11.34 10.57
C ALA A 355 15.05 10.54 10.99
N ASN A 356 15.17 9.24 10.67
CA ASN A 356 16.34 8.45 11.09
C ASN A 356 16.76 7.39 10.04
N ARG A 357 16.04 6.28 9.84
CA ARG A 357 16.44 5.20 8.89
C ARG A 357 15.43 4.97 7.77
N GLY A 358 15.91 4.41 6.67
CA GLY A 358 15.11 4.03 5.52
C GLY A 358 14.31 5.19 4.94
N GLY A 359 14.96 6.30 4.57
CA GLY A 359 14.29 7.41 3.86
C GLY A 359 13.41 6.90 2.72
N GLY A 360 13.93 5.98 1.90
CA GLY A 360 13.14 5.19 0.96
C GLY A 360 12.46 3.99 1.63
N LEU A 361 13.25 2.97 1.98
CA LEU A 361 12.74 1.68 2.46
C LEU A 361 13.36 1.30 3.81
N TYR A 362 12.50 0.85 4.73
CA TYR A 362 12.92 0.23 5.99
C TYR A 362 12.34 -1.18 6.10
N PHE A 363 13.21 -2.20 6.16
CA PHE A 363 12.83 -3.61 6.30
C PHE A 363 13.32 -4.19 7.62
N TYR A 364 12.44 -4.93 8.31
CA TYR A 364 12.76 -5.65 9.54
C TYR A 364 12.06 -7.02 9.57
N GLY A 365 12.79 -8.14 9.62
CA GLY A 365 12.15 -9.46 9.57
C GLY A 365 11.50 -9.79 8.22
N VAL A 366 11.98 -9.17 7.13
CA VAL A 366 11.32 -9.19 5.82
C VAL A 366 11.97 -10.21 4.88
N THR A 367 11.17 -10.82 4.01
CA THR A 367 11.68 -11.45 2.77
C THR A 367 11.28 -10.57 1.58
N ALA A 368 12.27 -10.08 0.82
CA ALA A 368 12.03 -9.10 -0.24
C ALA A 368 12.68 -9.47 -1.58
N THR A 369 11.99 -9.10 -2.66
CA THR A 369 12.57 -8.98 -4.01
C THR A 369 12.40 -7.54 -4.50
N ILE A 370 13.48 -6.92 -4.96
CA ILE A 370 13.50 -5.60 -5.57
C ILE A 370 14.08 -5.75 -6.97
N ASP A 371 13.23 -5.65 -7.99
CA ASP A 371 13.60 -5.83 -9.38
C ASP A 371 13.27 -4.59 -10.20
N SER A 372 14.23 -4.15 -11.01
CA SER A 372 14.04 -3.04 -11.94
C SER A 372 13.51 -1.77 -11.24
N ALA A 373 13.94 -1.53 -10.00
CA ALA A 373 13.46 -0.44 -9.16
C ALA A 373 14.41 0.77 -9.20
N LEU A 374 13.83 1.96 -9.06
CA LEU A 374 14.57 3.21 -8.89
C LEU A 374 14.36 3.73 -7.45
N ILE A 375 15.42 3.80 -6.66
CA ILE A 375 15.41 4.34 -5.30
C ILE A 375 16.30 5.58 -5.31
N GLU A 376 15.67 6.74 -5.46
CA GLU A 376 16.37 7.99 -5.78
C GLU A 376 16.04 9.15 -4.84
N GLN A 377 17.03 9.98 -4.48
CA GLN A 377 16.82 11.25 -3.77
C GLN A 377 16.06 11.11 -2.45
N ASN A 378 16.06 9.92 -1.84
CA ASN A 378 15.50 9.74 -0.51
C ASN A 378 16.49 10.27 0.53
N SER A 379 15.98 10.73 1.67
CA SER A 379 16.82 11.32 2.72
C SER A 379 16.44 10.89 4.12
N SER A 380 17.44 10.77 4.99
CA SER A 380 17.24 10.59 6.43
C SER A 380 18.50 10.89 7.23
N ASP A 381 18.42 10.89 8.56
CA ASP A 381 19.57 11.21 9.42
C ASP A 381 20.60 10.07 9.55
N ASP A 382 20.21 8.78 9.40
CA ASP A 382 21.10 7.60 9.56
C ASP A 382 21.19 6.73 8.30
N VAL A 383 20.06 6.32 7.69
CA VAL A 383 20.08 5.49 6.45
C VAL A 383 19.11 5.97 5.37
N ALA A 384 19.60 6.69 4.35
CA ALA A 384 18.71 7.42 3.43
C ALA A 384 17.98 6.53 2.41
N GLY A 385 18.69 5.63 1.71
CA GLY A 385 18.10 4.80 0.67
C GLY A 385 17.32 3.62 1.23
N VAL A 386 18.04 2.57 1.62
CA VAL A 386 17.45 1.29 2.07
C VAL A 386 18.11 0.80 3.35
N TYR A 387 17.30 0.55 4.38
CA TYR A 387 17.70 -0.16 5.59
C TYR A 387 17.13 -1.57 5.63
N ILE A 388 17.97 -2.56 5.92
CA ILE A 388 17.61 -3.99 5.92
C ILE A 388 18.06 -4.64 7.24
N GLY A 389 17.13 -4.91 8.16
CA GLY A 389 17.39 -5.58 9.43
C GLY A 389 16.74 -6.97 9.50
N TYR A 390 17.44 -7.97 10.02
CA TYR A 390 16.90 -9.32 10.26
C TYR A 390 16.16 -9.93 9.06
N SER A 391 16.61 -9.65 7.84
CA SER A 391 15.86 -9.86 6.60
C SER A 391 16.63 -10.69 5.57
N ASN A 392 15.91 -11.18 4.56
CA ASN A 392 16.47 -11.82 3.36
C ASN A 392 15.99 -11.06 2.11
N VAL A 393 16.92 -10.46 1.36
CA VAL A 393 16.59 -9.54 0.27
C VAL A 393 17.38 -9.87 -0.99
N ALA A 394 16.70 -9.96 -2.13
CA ALA A 394 17.33 -9.96 -3.45
C ALA A 394 17.05 -8.63 -4.16
N ILE A 395 18.10 -8.01 -4.72
CA ILE A 395 18.02 -6.76 -5.48
C ILE A 395 18.62 -7.01 -6.87
N GLU A 396 17.84 -6.79 -7.92
CA GLU A 396 18.21 -7.10 -9.30
C GLU A 396 17.86 -5.93 -10.22
N ASP A 397 18.72 -5.68 -11.22
CA ASP A 397 18.51 -4.73 -12.32
C ASP A 397 18.08 -3.31 -11.87
N SER A 398 18.51 -2.90 -10.67
CA SER A 398 17.98 -1.73 -9.96
C SER A 398 18.98 -0.58 -9.87
N SER A 399 18.51 0.57 -9.39
CA SER A 399 19.33 1.77 -9.17
C SER A 399 19.03 2.41 -7.82
N ILE A 400 20.05 2.52 -6.98
CA ILE A 400 20.00 3.18 -5.67
C ILE A 400 20.90 4.41 -5.77
N ILE A 401 20.33 5.58 -6.06
CA ILE A 401 21.09 6.74 -6.51
C ILE A 401 20.70 8.04 -5.83
N ASN A 402 21.64 8.97 -5.68
CA ASN A 402 21.39 10.33 -5.18
C ASN A 402 20.69 10.41 -3.80
N ASN A 403 20.65 9.33 -3.02
CA ASN A 403 20.08 9.35 -1.69
C ASN A 403 21.02 10.12 -0.75
N THR A 404 20.48 10.85 0.22
CA THR A 404 21.24 11.85 0.99
C THR A 404 21.03 11.71 2.49
N ILE A 405 22.12 11.61 3.25
CA ILE A 405 22.06 11.76 4.70
C ILE A 405 21.97 13.25 5.07
N THR A 406 21.07 13.59 5.99
CA THR A 406 20.85 14.95 6.49
C THR A 406 21.62 15.29 7.77
N ASP A 407 21.96 14.30 8.61
CA ASP A 407 22.81 14.48 9.78
C ASP A 407 24.32 14.36 9.43
N ALA A 408 25.19 14.75 10.36
CA ALA A 408 26.64 14.86 10.16
C ALA A 408 27.44 13.77 10.92
N LEU A 409 26.84 12.64 11.31
CA LEU A 409 27.52 11.62 12.09
C LEU A 409 28.33 10.66 11.18
N LEU A 410 29.35 10.03 11.79
CA LEU A 410 30.33 9.22 11.05
C LEU A 410 29.84 7.81 10.70
N SER A 411 28.64 7.42 11.16
CA SER A 411 28.04 6.08 11.00
C SER A 411 27.05 5.98 9.85
N ASP A 412 26.72 7.08 9.20
CA ASP A 412 25.48 7.23 8.44
C ASP A 412 25.67 6.82 6.95
N ILE A 413 24.62 6.23 6.37
CA ILE A 413 24.69 5.40 5.16
C ILE A 413 23.61 5.84 4.17
N SER A 414 23.96 6.60 3.14
CA SER A 414 22.95 7.08 2.21
C SER A 414 22.49 6.03 1.19
N GLY A 415 23.32 5.03 0.86
CA GLY A 415 22.96 3.96 -0.08
C GLY A 415 22.11 2.86 0.57
N LEU A 416 22.77 1.77 0.97
CA LEU A 416 22.14 0.59 1.57
C LEU A 416 22.89 0.15 2.84
N SER A 417 22.12 -0.12 3.89
CA SER A 417 22.60 -0.64 5.17
C SER A 417 21.95 -1.97 5.52
N THR A 418 22.72 -2.90 6.09
CA THR A 418 22.22 -4.19 6.59
C THR A 418 22.50 -4.42 8.07
N THR A 419 21.68 -5.22 8.75
CA THR A 419 21.93 -5.72 10.12
C THR A 419 21.34 -7.11 10.24
N GLU A 420 22.14 -8.10 10.66
CA GLU A 420 21.76 -9.52 10.79
C GLU A 420 20.95 -10.05 9.59
N SER A 421 21.35 -9.68 8.37
CA SER A 421 20.56 -9.93 7.15
C SER A 421 21.35 -10.62 6.04
N THR A 422 20.66 -11.35 5.17
CA THR A 422 21.24 -11.86 3.92
C THR A 422 20.75 -11.00 2.75
N VAL A 423 21.67 -10.48 1.94
CA VAL A 423 21.33 -9.62 0.79
C VAL A 423 22.10 -10.07 -0.44
N GLN A 424 21.39 -10.42 -1.51
CA GLN A 424 21.98 -10.67 -2.83
C GLN A 424 21.69 -9.46 -3.73
N ILE A 425 22.72 -8.98 -4.43
CA ILE A 425 22.63 -7.81 -5.29
C ILE A 425 23.26 -8.13 -6.63
N ASP A 426 22.44 -8.17 -7.66
CA ASP A 426 22.85 -8.47 -9.03
C ASP A 426 22.53 -7.29 -9.94
N ASN A 427 23.43 -7.01 -10.90
CA ASN A 427 23.19 -6.01 -11.96
C ASN A 427 22.67 -4.65 -11.48
N THR A 428 23.13 -4.18 -10.32
CA THR A 428 22.58 -2.97 -9.70
C THR A 428 23.61 -1.83 -9.70
N THR A 429 23.14 -0.59 -9.86
CA THR A 429 23.97 0.61 -9.79
C THR A 429 23.73 1.42 -8.51
N PHE A 430 24.80 1.72 -7.78
CA PHE A 430 24.84 2.64 -6.65
C PHE A 430 25.65 3.88 -7.03
N SER A 431 25.02 5.05 -7.12
CA SER A 431 25.73 6.26 -7.56
C SER A 431 25.18 7.57 -7.00
N GLY A 432 26.06 8.54 -6.76
CA GLY A 432 25.67 9.87 -6.30
C GLY A 432 25.11 9.91 -4.88
N ASN A 433 25.05 8.76 -4.19
CA ASN A 433 24.59 8.71 -2.81
C ASN A 433 25.57 9.52 -1.95
N THR A 434 25.02 10.44 -1.15
CA THR A 434 25.78 11.48 -0.46
C THR A 434 25.57 11.44 1.05
N GLY A 435 26.64 11.59 1.80
CA GLY A 435 26.58 11.90 3.22
C GLY A 435 27.98 12.07 3.83
N PRO A 436 28.06 12.33 5.14
CA PRO A 436 29.27 12.84 5.78
C PRO A 436 30.46 11.88 5.74
N VAL A 437 30.20 10.56 5.77
CA VAL A 437 31.20 9.47 5.79
C VAL A 437 30.80 8.29 4.90
N THR A 438 29.85 8.51 4.00
CA THR A 438 28.93 7.49 3.52
C THR A 438 29.55 6.32 2.79
N LEU A 439 28.84 5.21 2.75
CA LEU A 439 29.16 4.05 1.94
C LEU A 439 28.01 3.77 0.97
N GLY A 440 28.33 3.33 -0.25
CA GLY A 440 27.33 2.84 -1.20
C GLY A 440 26.61 1.61 -0.66
N VAL A 441 27.35 0.69 -0.02
CA VAL A 441 26.82 -0.50 0.65
C VAL A 441 27.59 -0.79 1.95
N LEU A 442 26.88 -1.07 3.04
CA LEU A 442 27.45 -1.41 4.35
C LEU A 442 26.62 -2.45 5.14
N PRO A 443 27.27 -3.46 5.73
CA PRO A 443 26.84 -4.08 6.97
C PRO A 443 27.05 -3.12 8.15
N PHE A 444 25.97 -2.79 8.84
CA PHE A 444 25.98 -1.99 10.06
C PHE A 444 26.16 -2.91 11.27
N SER A 445 27.16 -2.62 12.12
CA SER A 445 27.42 -3.42 13.30
C SER A 445 27.49 -2.63 14.59
N SER A 446 26.74 -3.11 15.57
CA SER A 446 27.21 -3.21 16.95
C SER A 446 27.65 -4.66 17.24
N GLY A 447 28.93 -4.99 16.99
CA GLY A 447 29.70 -6.09 17.63
C GLY A 447 29.30 -7.56 17.40
N ALA A 448 28.06 -7.88 17.02
CA ALA A 448 27.56 -9.24 16.82
C ALA A 448 26.86 -9.44 15.45
N ASP A 449 26.98 -8.48 14.52
CA ASP A 449 26.32 -8.54 13.22
C ASP A 449 26.84 -9.70 12.36
N THR A 450 25.91 -10.51 11.85
CA THR A 450 26.14 -11.69 11.00
C THR A 450 25.72 -11.46 9.56
N SER A 451 25.51 -10.21 9.15
CA SER A 451 25.06 -9.89 7.80
C SER A 451 25.96 -10.48 6.72
N HIS A 452 25.33 -10.96 5.64
CA HIS A 452 25.99 -11.54 4.48
C HIS A 452 25.48 -10.85 3.22
N VAL A 453 26.35 -10.09 2.56
CA VAL A 453 26.02 -9.34 1.34
C VAL A 453 26.80 -9.92 0.17
N VAL A 454 26.13 -10.29 -0.91
CA VAL A 454 26.73 -10.82 -2.13
C VAL A 454 26.50 -9.84 -3.27
N LEU A 455 27.57 -9.42 -3.93
CA LEU A 455 27.55 -8.52 -5.09
C LEU A 455 27.97 -9.28 -6.35
N HIS A 456 27.11 -9.36 -7.37
CA HIS A 456 27.45 -9.92 -8.68
C HIS A 456 27.13 -8.94 -9.81
N SER A 457 28.15 -8.50 -10.55
CA SER A 457 27.95 -7.53 -11.64
C SER A 457 27.35 -6.21 -11.14
N VAL A 458 27.82 -5.69 -10.01
CA VAL A 458 27.33 -4.43 -9.40
C VAL A 458 28.25 -3.28 -9.76
N THR A 459 27.72 -2.06 -9.93
CA THR A 459 28.52 -0.84 -10.09
C THR A 459 28.26 0.14 -8.95
N ILE A 460 29.32 0.44 -8.19
CA ILE A 460 29.29 1.36 -7.05
C ILE A 460 30.26 2.49 -7.33
N ALA A 461 29.74 3.64 -7.78
CA ALA A 461 30.59 4.71 -8.27
C ALA A 461 30.04 6.12 -8.01
N ARG A 462 30.96 7.07 -7.82
CA ARG A 462 30.63 8.50 -7.62
C ARG A 462 29.72 8.76 -6.43
N ASN A 463 29.82 7.93 -5.40
CA ASN A 463 29.20 8.24 -4.12
C ASN A 463 30.09 9.24 -3.38
N ASN A 464 29.49 10.23 -2.73
CA ASN A 464 30.20 11.15 -1.85
C ASN A 464 30.36 10.46 -0.49
N GLY A 465 31.32 9.54 -0.47
CA GLY A 465 31.47 8.46 0.48
C GLY A 465 32.50 7.42 -0.03
N LEU A 466 32.82 6.40 0.77
CA LEU A 466 33.43 5.15 0.30
C LEU A 466 32.45 4.38 -0.61
N GLY A 467 32.96 3.47 -1.44
CA GLY A 467 32.10 2.60 -2.25
C GLY A 467 31.45 1.51 -1.40
N ILE A 468 32.25 0.65 -0.78
CA ILE A 468 31.80 -0.42 0.11
C ILE A 468 32.54 -0.42 1.43
N GLY A 469 31.98 -1.03 2.46
CA GLY A 469 32.79 -1.28 3.65
C GLY A 469 32.28 -2.32 4.62
N ASN A 470 33.18 -2.78 5.47
CA ASN A 470 32.90 -3.72 6.53
C ASN A 470 33.75 -3.31 7.75
N THR A 471 33.21 -2.35 8.51
CA THR A 471 33.98 -1.50 9.41
C THR A 471 34.02 -2.00 10.86
N TYR A 472 33.04 -2.79 11.30
CA TYR A 472 32.78 -2.97 12.73
C TYR A 472 32.49 -4.41 13.20
N SER A 473 32.27 -5.37 12.29
CA SER A 473 32.01 -6.77 12.66
C SER A 473 33.09 -7.68 12.10
N SER A 474 33.60 -8.60 12.94
CA SER A 474 34.44 -9.69 12.46
C SER A 474 33.65 -10.84 11.84
N THR A 475 32.31 -10.80 11.91
CA THR A 475 31.42 -11.88 11.46
C THR A 475 30.56 -11.50 10.26
N ALA A 476 30.32 -10.22 10.02
CA ALA A 476 29.65 -9.77 8.80
C ALA A 476 30.58 -9.94 7.59
N THR A 477 30.01 -10.25 6.44
CA THR A 477 30.76 -10.54 5.21
C THR A 477 30.16 -9.82 4.01
N ILE A 478 31.04 -9.32 3.15
CA ILE A 478 30.69 -8.87 1.81
C ILE A 478 31.48 -9.75 0.84
N GLU A 479 30.78 -10.41 -0.08
CA GLU A 479 31.37 -11.11 -1.21
C GLU A 479 31.19 -10.28 -2.48
N ALA A 480 32.23 -10.21 -3.30
CA ALA A 480 32.19 -9.48 -4.57
C ALA A 480 32.71 -10.34 -5.72
N THR A 481 31.88 -10.42 -6.76
CA THR A 481 32.21 -11.06 -8.03
C THR A 481 31.85 -10.11 -9.18
N ASN A 482 32.71 -10.00 -10.19
CA ASN A 482 32.43 -9.21 -11.39
C ASN A 482 31.98 -7.76 -11.11
N SER A 483 32.39 -7.15 -10.00
CA SER A 483 31.83 -5.88 -9.52
C SER A 483 32.80 -4.72 -9.65
N LEU A 484 32.28 -3.55 -10.01
CA LEU A 484 33.02 -2.32 -10.28
C LEU A 484 32.79 -1.32 -9.14
N ILE A 485 33.85 -0.98 -8.41
CA ILE A 485 33.82 -0.08 -7.26
C ILE A 485 34.88 1.00 -7.48
N ALA A 486 34.46 2.18 -7.94
CA ALA A 486 35.41 3.19 -8.41
C ALA A 486 34.87 4.62 -8.34
N GLN A 487 35.78 5.60 -8.25
CA GLN A 487 35.44 7.03 -8.27
C GLN A 487 34.57 7.48 -7.08
N ASN A 488 34.61 6.76 -5.96
CA ASN A 488 33.95 7.18 -4.72
C ASN A 488 34.87 8.13 -3.94
N THR A 489 34.29 9.15 -3.30
CA THR A 489 35.05 10.22 -2.63
C THR A 489 34.71 10.29 -1.14
N GLY A 490 35.36 9.46 -0.31
CA GLY A 490 35.17 9.45 1.14
C GLY A 490 35.82 10.64 1.87
N PHE A 491 35.18 11.12 2.95
CA PHE A 491 35.69 12.22 3.80
C PHE A 491 36.78 11.80 4.78
N LEU A 492 36.70 10.59 5.36
CA LEU A 492 37.68 10.08 6.34
C LEU A 492 39.01 9.66 5.70
N VAL A 493 38.99 9.32 4.42
CA VAL A 493 40.12 8.83 3.63
C VAL A 493 39.84 9.18 2.16
N SER A 494 40.38 10.33 1.74
CA SER A 494 40.18 10.90 0.40
C SER A 494 40.40 9.86 -0.70
N GLY A 495 39.34 9.53 -1.44
CA GLY A 495 39.40 8.77 -2.69
C GLY A 495 39.58 7.26 -2.54
N LEU A 496 39.20 6.67 -1.41
CA LEU A 496 39.10 5.21 -1.29
C LEU A 496 37.74 4.68 -1.75
N ASP A 497 37.79 3.55 -2.45
CA ASP A 497 36.60 2.86 -2.95
C ASP A 497 36.07 1.80 -1.98
N CYS A 498 36.85 1.42 -0.97
CA CYS A 498 36.47 0.40 -0.01
C CYS A 498 37.13 0.59 1.36
N TYR A 499 36.55 -0.01 2.39
CA TYR A 499 37.11 -0.06 3.75
C TYR A 499 36.76 -1.38 4.44
N GLY A 500 37.71 -2.00 5.13
CA GLY A 500 37.52 -3.29 5.80
C GLY A 500 37.74 -4.49 4.88
N GLY A 501 37.26 -5.64 5.34
CA GLY A 501 37.45 -6.93 4.66
C GLY A 501 36.31 -7.28 3.71
N VAL A 502 36.68 -7.64 2.48
CA VAL A 502 35.80 -8.16 1.43
C VAL A 502 36.31 -9.55 1.03
N VAL A 503 35.41 -10.48 0.72
CA VAL A 503 35.76 -11.74 0.09
C VAL A 503 35.65 -11.56 -1.42
N SER A 504 36.78 -11.44 -2.11
CA SER A 504 36.77 -11.41 -3.57
C SER A 504 36.64 -12.82 -4.13
N ASN A 505 35.65 -13.03 -4.99
CA ASN A 505 35.48 -14.21 -5.83
C ASN A 505 36.03 -13.99 -7.26
N GLY A 506 36.78 -12.90 -7.46
CA GLY A 506 37.46 -12.55 -8.70
C GLY A 506 36.70 -11.62 -9.63
N TYR A 507 37.42 -11.17 -10.65
CA TYR A 507 36.96 -10.29 -11.73
C TYR A 507 36.38 -8.96 -11.24
N ASN A 508 36.84 -8.43 -10.11
CA ASN A 508 36.40 -7.12 -9.63
C ASN A 508 37.30 -6.00 -10.16
N LEU A 509 36.77 -4.79 -10.30
CA LEU A 509 37.56 -3.59 -10.56
C LEU A 509 37.39 -2.64 -9.38
N VAL A 510 38.49 -2.39 -8.68
CA VAL A 510 38.54 -1.44 -7.55
C VAL A 510 39.45 -0.28 -7.91
N GLY A 511 38.88 0.91 -8.02
CA GLY A 511 39.56 2.09 -8.57
C GLY A 511 40.76 2.53 -7.73
N ALA A 512 40.60 2.64 -6.42
CA ALA A 512 41.62 3.11 -5.50
C ALA A 512 41.50 2.46 -4.12
N THR A 513 42.60 1.84 -3.68
CA THR A 513 42.73 1.16 -2.38
C THR A 513 43.95 1.61 -1.58
N ASP A 514 43.93 1.36 -0.28
CA ASP A 514 45.07 1.40 0.63
C ASP A 514 45.02 0.22 1.62
N SER A 515 45.79 0.26 2.71
CA SER A 515 45.81 -0.81 3.71
C SER A 515 44.49 -1.02 4.47
N SER A 516 43.57 -0.07 4.43
CA SER A 516 42.25 -0.20 5.06
C SER A 516 41.28 -1.02 4.21
N CYS A 517 41.45 -1.06 2.89
CA CYS A 517 40.69 -1.94 2.01
C CYS A 517 41.42 -3.26 1.81
N THR A 518 40.80 -4.37 2.21
CA THR A 518 41.43 -5.69 2.19
C THR A 518 40.57 -6.74 1.51
N GLY A 519 41.21 -7.76 0.94
CA GLY A 519 40.55 -8.96 0.42
C GLY A 519 40.33 -9.04 -1.10
N PHE A 520 40.59 -7.96 -1.83
CA PHE A 520 40.75 -7.99 -3.30
C PHE A 520 42.15 -8.47 -3.69
N SER A 521 42.41 -9.76 -3.47
CA SER A 521 43.71 -10.40 -3.75
C SER A 521 43.64 -11.48 -4.83
N ASP A 522 42.48 -11.69 -5.44
CA ASP A 522 42.37 -12.67 -6.52
C ASP A 522 43.18 -12.18 -7.74
N PRO A 523 43.95 -13.04 -8.43
CA PRO A 523 44.74 -12.64 -9.59
C PRO A 523 43.93 -12.04 -10.76
N THR A 524 42.61 -12.25 -10.77
CA THR A 524 41.69 -11.71 -11.78
C THR A 524 41.12 -10.34 -11.41
N ASP A 525 41.37 -9.84 -10.19
CA ASP A 525 40.95 -8.51 -9.78
C ASP A 525 41.85 -7.41 -10.40
N LEU A 526 41.22 -6.31 -10.81
CA LEU A 526 41.86 -5.08 -11.25
C LEU A 526 41.85 -4.07 -10.09
N VAL A 527 42.94 -4.02 -9.33
CA VAL A 527 43.03 -3.21 -8.10
C VAL A 527 44.00 -2.03 -8.29
N GLY A 528 43.48 -0.82 -8.24
CA GLY A 528 44.26 0.42 -8.21
C GLY A 528 44.62 0.85 -6.78
N SER A 529 45.55 1.80 -6.67
CA SER A 529 45.95 2.38 -5.38
C SER A 529 45.61 3.87 -5.31
N THR A 530 45.60 4.45 -4.11
CA THR A 530 45.45 5.90 -3.92
C THR A 530 46.53 6.74 -4.64
N THR A 531 47.67 6.15 -4.99
CA THR A 531 48.74 6.83 -5.74
C THR A 531 48.71 6.57 -7.24
N VAL A 532 48.14 5.43 -7.66
CA VAL A 532 47.95 5.03 -9.07
C VAL A 532 46.55 4.43 -9.22
N PRO A 533 45.51 5.27 -9.23
CA PRO A 533 44.14 4.79 -9.32
C PRO A 533 43.83 4.25 -10.73
N ILE A 534 42.98 3.24 -10.81
CA ILE A 534 42.42 2.73 -12.06
C ILE A 534 41.16 3.54 -12.38
N ASN A 535 41.13 4.18 -13.55
CA ASN A 535 39.94 4.85 -14.03
C ASN A 535 39.09 3.87 -14.87
N PRO A 536 37.85 3.56 -14.47
CA PRO A 536 36.95 2.70 -15.25
C PRO A 536 36.39 3.37 -16.52
N TYR A 537 36.62 4.68 -16.73
CA TYR A 537 36.06 5.46 -17.84
C TYR A 537 34.53 5.35 -17.97
N LEU A 538 33.84 5.48 -16.83
CA LEU A 538 32.38 5.52 -16.76
C LEU A 538 31.84 6.79 -17.46
N ARG A 539 30.82 6.63 -18.30
CA ARG A 539 30.03 7.74 -18.84
C ARG A 539 29.12 8.33 -17.75
N SER A 540 28.37 9.38 -18.07
CA SER A 540 27.39 9.96 -17.14
C SER A 540 26.35 8.92 -16.71
N LEU A 541 25.68 9.13 -15.58
CA LEU A 541 24.53 8.27 -15.23
C LEU A 541 23.41 8.49 -16.26
N GLY A 542 22.73 7.41 -16.68
CA GLY A 542 21.63 7.49 -17.65
C GLY A 542 21.03 6.11 -17.95
N LEU A 543 19.91 6.07 -18.67
CA LEU A 543 19.18 4.82 -18.92
C LEU A 543 19.88 3.86 -19.90
N TYR A 544 20.58 4.40 -20.91
CA TYR A 544 21.32 3.62 -21.92
C TYR A 544 20.54 2.45 -22.57
N GLY A 545 19.21 2.55 -22.63
CA GLY A 545 18.31 1.54 -23.17
C GLY A 545 17.65 0.61 -22.15
N GLY A 546 18.01 0.70 -20.85
CA GLY A 546 17.36 -0.05 -19.76
C GLY A 546 16.22 0.71 -19.08
N SER A 547 15.58 0.06 -18.11
CA SER A 547 14.49 0.59 -17.27
C SER A 547 14.99 1.44 -16.11
N THR A 548 16.23 1.26 -15.67
CA THR A 548 16.84 1.97 -14.53
C THR A 548 18.18 2.61 -14.93
N PRO A 549 18.59 3.74 -14.31
CA PRO A 549 19.85 4.42 -14.66
C PRO A 549 21.11 3.61 -14.32
N SER A 550 22.05 3.50 -15.26
CA SER A 550 23.34 2.83 -15.06
C SER A 550 24.50 3.70 -15.54
N HIS A 551 25.74 3.27 -15.30
CA HIS A 551 26.93 3.87 -15.89
C HIS A 551 27.42 3.06 -17.08
N ALA A 552 27.19 3.56 -18.30
CA ALA A 552 27.79 2.97 -19.49
C ALA A 552 29.33 3.07 -19.48
N LEU A 553 30.00 2.06 -20.02
CA LEU A 553 31.46 2.03 -20.15
C LEU A 553 31.91 2.74 -21.43
N ALA A 554 33.05 3.44 -21.38
CA ALA A 554 33.74 3.87 -22.59
C ALA A 554 34.40 2.67 -23.28
N SER A 555 34.65 2.76 -24.59
CA SER A 555 35.26 1.68 -25.38
C SER A 555 36.66 1.28 -24.92
N THR A 556 37.37 2.20 -24.25
CA THR A 556 38.71 2.01 -23.70
C THR A 556 38.70 1.64 -22.22
N SER A 557 37.53 1.30 -21.66
CA SER A 557 37.46 0.92 -20.25
C SER A 557 38.27 -0.35 -19.99
N PRO A 558 39.10 -0.37 -18.92
CA PRO A 558 39.74 -1.61 -18.48
C PRO A 558 38.74 -2.67 -17.99
N ALA A 559 37.48 -2.29 -17.72
CA ALA A 559 36.42 -3.23 -17.33
C ALA A 559 35.87 -4.04 -18.51
N ASN A 560 36.05 -3.58 -19.76
CA ASN A 560 35.45 -4.21 -20.93
C ASN A 560 36.07 -5.59 -21.20
N GLY A 561 35.25 -6.63 -21.19
CA GLY A 561 35.66 -8.00 -21.47
C GLY A 561 36.66 -8.59 -20.47
N ALA A 562 36.72 -8.04 -19.26
CA ALA A 562 37.68 -8.41 -18.23
C ALA A 562 37.19 -9.53 -17.29
N SER A 563 35.95 -10.01 -17.44
CA SER A 563 35.38 -11.06 -16.60
C SER A 563 35.00 -12.33 -17.37
N ASN A 564 35.17 -13.48 -16.72
CA ASN A 564 34.61 -14.76 -17.18
C ASN A 564 33.48 -15.28 -16.30
N ASP A 565 33.12 -14.56 -15.24
CA ASP A 565 31.97 -14.85 -14.40
C ASP A 565 30.83 -13.90 -14.79
N CYS A 566 30.01 -14.38 -15.72
CA CYS A 566 29.04 -13.57 -16.43
C CYS A 566 27.62 -14.01 -16.09
N LEU A 567 26.83 -13.09 -15.54
CA LEU A 567 25.36 -13.21 -15.54
C LEU A 567 24.84 -13.30 -16.98
N ALA A 568 23.61 -13.79 -17.17
CA ALA A 568 23.03 -13.94 -18.50
C ALA A 568 22.77 -12.58 -19.20
N THR A 569 22.47 -11.55 -18.41
CA THR A 569 22.15 -10.20 -18.87
C THR A 569 22.84 -9.14 -18.01
N ASP A 570 22.92 -7.91 -18.50
CA ASP A 570 23.28 -6.73 -17.72
C ASP A 570 22.02 -6.03 -17.14
N GLN A 571 22.20 -4.93 -16.39
CA GLN A 571 21.11 -4.17 -15.75
C GLN A 571 20.00 -3.71 -16.71
N ARG A 572 20.30 -3.62 -18.00
CA ARG A 572 19.32 -3.18 -19.01
C ARG A 572 18.49 -4.35 -19.54
N GLY A 573 18.80 -5.57 -19.12
CA GLY A 573 18.29 -6.82 -19.68
C GLY A 573 18.98 -7.22 -21.00
N PHE A 574 20.14 -6.63 -21.34
CA PHE A 574 20.86 -6.99 -22.56
C PHE A 574 21.78 -8.18 -22.32
N ALA A 575 21.81 -9.13 -23.26
CA ALA A 575 22.56 -10.37 -23.13
C ALA A 575 24.08 -10.13 -23.00
N ARG A 576 24.70 -10.84 -22.06
CA ARG A 576 26.16 -10.88 -21.90
C ARG A 576 26.76 -12.08 -22.65
N PRO A 577 28.03 -12.00 -23.09
CA PRO A 577 28.73 -13.19 -23.55
C PRO A 577 28.95 -14.17 -22.39
N SER A 578 29.09 -15.47 -22.70
CA SER A 578 29.34 -16.50 -21.67
C SER A 578 30.71 -16.39 -20.99
N THR A 579 31.67 -15.73 -21.64
CA THR A 579 33.00 -15.40 -21.11
C THR A 579 33.48 -14.10 -21.77
N GLY A 580 34.34 -13.34 -21.09
CA GLY A 580 34.78 -12.03 -21.56
C GLY A 580 33.65 -10.99 -21.52
N CYS A 581 32.83 -10.99 -20.47
CA CYS A 581 31.88 -9.92 -20.18
C CYS A 581 32.56 -8.75 -19.47
N SER A 582 31.87 -7.63 -19.43
CA SER A 582 32.31 -6.41 -18.76
C SER A 582 32.07 -6.48 -17.25
N ILE A 583 33.03 -5.94 -16.49
CA ILE A 583 32.94 -5.81 -15.02
C ILE A 583 31.93 -4.71 -14.66
N GLY A 584 31.04 -5.00 -13.71
CA GLY A 584 29.99 -4.10 -13.24
C GLY A 584 28.62 -4.38 -13.87
N SER A 585 27.68 -3.46 -13.67
CA SER A 585 26.26 -3.63 -14.02
C SER A 585 25.93 -3.43 -15.50
N PHE A 586 26.91 -3.03 -16.30
CA PHE A 586 26.75 -2.66 -17.70
C PHE A 586 27.66 -3.50 -18.61
N GLU A 587 27.11 -3.98 -19.73
CA GLU A 587 27.87 -4.63 -20.80
C GLU A 587 28.17 -3.68 -21.98
N TYR A 588 29.43 -3.61 -22.42
CA TYR A 588 29.87 -2.69 -23.48
C TYR A 588 29.51 -3.12 -24.91
#